data_AF-A0AAN8MXJ7-F1
#
_entry.id   AF-A0AAN8MXJ7-F1
#
_cell.length_a   1.000
_cell.length_b   1.000
_cell.length_c   1.000
_cell.angle_alpha   90.00
_cell.angle_beta   90.00
_cell.angle_gamma   90.00
#
_symmetry.space_group_name_H-M   'P 1'
#
loop_
_entity.id
_entity.type
_entity.pdbx_description
1 polymer ?
#
loop_
_entity_poly.entity_id
_entity_poly.type
_entity_poly.pdbx_seq_one_letter_code
_entity_poly.pdbx_strand_id
1 'polypeptide(L)'
;MAHFIVVGAPTCTAQDKKGSVLASSFFPDRKAHKRVLRVYPEAFKYSEDCLVGLFGHESGHILGLRHEFAKVKESYSACVVYGGDDKNSIMNYYDDLSKLKVSEDDKKNLRELYDYIYSRDPPFDEYGGFRIQLINPDTSGYCTQSVRRGSLKAFMGAGTQRRLRYRWMRFR
;
A
#
# COMPACT_ATOMS: atom_id res chain seq x y z
N MET A 1 10.71 8.11 -11.46
CA MET A 1 9.23 8.00 -11.35
C MET A 1 8.89 6.62 -10.80
N ALA A 2 8.07 6.51 -9.76
CA ALA A 2 7.53 5.23 -9.34
C ALA A 2 6.40 4.81 -10.29
N HIS A 3 6.46 3.61 -10.84
CA HIS A 3 5.39 3.07 -11.66
C HIS A 3 4.56 2.07 -10.86
N PHE A 4 3.25 2.22 -10.90
CA PHE A 4 2.32 1.20 -10.43
C PHE A 4 1.17 1.11 -11.42
N ILE A 5 0.59 -0.08 -11.53
CA ILE A 5 -0.52 -0.32 -12.43
C ILE A 5 -1.79 -0.17 -11.63
N VAL A 6 -2.66 0.75 -12.05
CA VAL A 6 -4.05 0.82 -11.58
C VAL A 6 -4.89 -0.07 -12.47
N VAL A 7 -5.46 -1.13 -11.90
CA VAL A 7 -6.31 -2.07 -12.65
C VAL A 7 -7.72 -2.00 -12.08
N GLY A 8 -8.70 -1.70 -12.93
CA GLY A 8 -10.10 -1.97 -12.63
C GLY A 8 -10.32 -3.49 -12.59
N ALA A 9 -10.61 -4.04 -11.43
CA ALA A 9 -10.76 -5.49 -11.27
C ALA A 9 -12.17 -5.93 -11.73
N PRO A 10 -12.31 -6.77 -12.78
CA PRO A 10 -13.60 -7.33 -13.13
C PRO A 10 -13.96 -8.39 -12.08
N THR A 11 -14.90 -8.03 -11.21
CA THR A 11 -15.50 -8.85 -10.15
C THR A 11 -14.57 -9.22 -8.98
N CYS A 12 -15.15 -9.14 -7.78
CA CYS A 12 -14.61 -9.65 -6.53
C CYS A 12 -13.99 -11.04 -6.76
N THR A 13 -12.68 -11.20 -6.54
CA THR A 13 -12.09 -12.54 -6.54
C THR A 13 -12.72 -13.36 -5.41
N ALA A 14 -12.65 -14.69 -5.44
CA ALA A 14 -13.25 -15.54 -4.40
C ALA A 14 -12.68 -15.29 -2.97
N GLN A 15 -11.64 -14.46 -2.84
CA GLN A 15 -11.07 -13.95 -1.59
C GLN A 15 -11.73 -12.64 -1.11
N ASP A 16 -12.47 -11.95 -1.98
CA ASP A 16 -13.17 -10.68 -1.77
C ASP A 16 -14.66 -10.91 -1.43
N LYS A 17 -14.94 -11.98 -0.68
CA LYS A 17 -16.28 -12.57 -0.43
C LYS A 17 -17.32 -11.69 0.28
N LYS A 18 -17.16 -10.37 0.31
CA LYS A 18 -18.14 -9.46 0.91
C LYS A 18 -18.44 -8.18 0.12
N GLY A 19 -17.91 -7.97 -1.08
CA GLY A 19 -18.18 -6.71 -1.81
C GLY A 19 -17.86 -5.44 -1.01
N SER A 20 -17.03 -5.57 0.04
CA SER A 20 -16.76 -4.55 1.05
C SER A 20 -15.38 -3.91 0.89
N VAL A 21 -14.60 -4.38 -0.10
CA VAL A 21 -13.25 -3.88 -0.38
C VAL A 21 -13.33 -2.98 -1.60
N LEU A 22 -12.97 -1.71 -1.42
CA LEU A 22 -13.08 -0.68 -2.47
C LEU A 22 -11.79 -0.53 -3.26
N ALA A 23 -10.66 -0.67 -2.59
CA ALA A 23 -9.35 -0.75 -3.20
C ALA A 23 -8.43 -1.67 -2.39
N SER A 24 -7.30 -2.03 -3.00
CA SER A 24 -6.21 -2.70 -2.31
C SER A 24 -4.89 -2.37 -2.99
N SER A 25 -3.86 -2.13 -2.19
CA SER A 25 -2.51 -1.81 -2.67
C SER A 25 -1.48 -2.83 -2.20
N PHE A 26 -0.23 -2.40 -2.15
CA PHE A 26 0.93 -3.21 -1.86
C PHE A 26 1.89 -2.42 -1.00
N PHE A 27 2.70 -3.12 -0.20
CA PHE A 27 3.78 -2.50 0.55
C PHE A 27 5.10 -2.50 -0.26
N PRO A 28 6.09 -1.63 0.08
CA PRO A 28 7.36 -1.50 -0.64
C PRO A 28 8.19 -2.79 -0.90
N ASP A 29 8.03 -3.85 -0.09
CA ASP A 29 8.75 -5.15 -0.16
C ASP A 29 8.30 -6.00 -1.33
N ARG A 30 7.15 -5.65 -1.92
CA ARG A 30 6.56 -6.47 -2.95
C ARG A 30 7.45 -6.43 -4.19
N LYS A 31 7.68 -7.62 -4.77
CA LYS A 31 8.34 -7.75 -6.08
C LYS A 31 7.59 -6.92 -7.12
N ALA A 32 8.29 -6.30 -8.05
CA ALA A 32 7.74 -5.37 -9.05
C ALA A 32 6.44 -5.85 -9.71
N HIS A 33 6.39 -7.09 -10.21
CA HIS A 33 5.18 -7.67 -10.84
C HIS A 33 3.96 -7.83 -9.91
N LYS A 34 4.12 -7.68 -8.58
CA LYS A 34 3.03 -7.71 -7.59
C LYS A 34 2.63 -6.32 -7.10
N ARG A 35 3.28 -5.26 -7.59
CA ARG A 35 3.01 -3.87 -7.22
C ARG A 35 1.84 -3.33 -8.04
N VAL A 36 0.65 -3.77 -7.68
CA VAL A 36 -0.61 -3.43 -8.35
C VAL A 36 -1.54 -2.79 -7.33
N LEU A 37 -1.98 -1.56 -7.62
CA LEU A 37 -3.11 -0.94 -6.93
C LEU A 37 -4.38 -1.37 -7.67
N ARG A 38 -5.28 -2.05 -6.97
CA ARG A 38 -6.56 -2.50 -7.54
C ARG A 38 -7.65 -1.59 -7.03
N VAL A 39 -8.48 -1.10 -7.95
CA VAL A 39 -9.72 -0.38 -7.61
C VAL A 39 -10.87 -1.25 -8.08
N TYR A 40 -11.77 -1.57 -7.15
CA TYR A 40 -12.91 -2.43 -7.43
C TYR A 40 -14.09 -1.60 -7.95
N PRO A 41 -14.98 -2.18 -8.78
CA PRO A 41 -16.13 -1.46 -9.34
C PRO A 41 -17.00 -0.74 -8.30
N GLU A 42 -17.09 -1.30 -7.08
CA GLU A 42 -17.86 -0.72 -5.97
C GLU A 42 -17.37 0.68 -5.56
N ALA A 43 -16.07 0.97 -5.70
CA ALA A 43 -15.50 2.27 -5.38
C ALA A 43 -16.09 3.39 -6.25
N PHE A 44 -16.43 3.09 -7.51
CA PHE A 44 -16.94 4.08 -8.46
C PHE A 44 -18.40 4.48 -8.22
N LYS A 45 -19.06 3.92 -7.19
CA LYS A 45 -20.38 4.38 -6.73
C LYS A 45 -20.29 5.59 -5.80
N TYR A 46 -19.10 5.90 -5.29
CA TYR A 46 -18.86 7.02 -4.37
C TYR A 46 -18.44 8.28 -5.13
N SER A 47 -18.48 9.42 -4.44
CA SER A 47 -18.05 10.70 -5.02
C SER A 47 -16.55 10.73 -5.31
N GLU A 48 -16.12 11.67 -6.16
CA GLU A 48 -14.72 11.92 -6.47
C GLU A 48 -13.89 12.19 -5.21
N ASP A 49 -14.40 13.01 -4.28
CA ASP A 49 -13.74 13.29 -3.00
C ASP A 49 -13.47 12.03 -2.18
N CYS A 50 -14.42 11.08 -2.17
CA CYS A 50 -14.23 9.80 -1.48
C CYS A 50 -13.15 8.96 -2.17
N LEU A 51 -13.09 8.99 -3.51
CA LEU A 51 -12.04 8.30 -4.27
C LEU A 51 -10.66 8.90 -4.01
N VAL A 52 -10.54 10.23 -3.91
CA VAL A 52 -9.29 10.91 -3.54
C VAL A 52 -8.82 10.44 -2.16
N GLY A 53 -9.73 10.37 -1.19
CA GLY A 53 -9.48 9.79 0.13
C GLY A 53 -9.01 8.33 0.07
N LEU A 54 -9.70 7.51 -0.70
CA LEU A 54 -9.36 6.10 -0.90
C LEU A 54 -7.95 5.94 -1.49
N PHE A 55 -7.61 6.73 -2.51
CA PHE A 55 -6.27 6.70 -3.08
C PHE A 55 -5.20 7.22 -2.12
N GLY A 56 -5.52 8.20 -1.27
CA GLY A 56 -4.63 8.64 -0.21
C GLY A 56 -4.31 7.52 0.79
N HIS A 57 -5.33 6.78 1.23
CA HIS A 57 -5.17 5.60 2.09
C HIS A 57 -4.25 4.54 1.45
N GLU A 58 -4.55 4.16 0.21
CA GLU A 58 -3.76 3.17 -0.52
C GLU A 58 -2.33 3.65 -0.80
N SER A 59 -2.13 4.95 -0.99
CA SER A 59 -0.79 5.53 -1.12
C SER A 59 0.00 5.41 0.19
N GLY A 60 -0.65 5.52 1.34
CA GLY A 60 -0.02 5.27 2.64
C GLY A 60 0.58 3.86 2.72
N HIS A 61 -0.15 2.84 2.30
CA HIS A 61 0.36 1.46 2.20
C HIS A 61 1.55 1.33 1.25
N ILE A 62 1.50 2.00 0.09
CA ILE A 62 2.61 2.04 -0.88
C ILE A 62 3.87 2.66 -0.27
N LEU A 63 3.72 3.61 0.66
CA LEU A 63 4.82 4.22 1.42
C LEU A 63 5.27 3.37 2.62
N GLY A 64 4.60 2.26 2.91
CA GLY A 64 4.93 1.35 4.00
C GLY A 64 4.15 1.57 5.29
N LEU A 65 3.15 2.46 5.29
CA LEU A 65 2.27 2.72 6.42
C LEU A 65 1.21 1.64 6.56
N ARG A 66 0.96 1.19 7.78
CA ARG A 66 -0.14 0.29 8.13
C ARG A 66 -1.29 1.04 8.78
N HIS A 67 -2.42 0.35 8.88
CA HIS A 67 -3.63 0.86 9.54
C HIS A 67 -3.42 1.25 10.99
N GLU A 68 -4.17 2.25 11.46
CA GLU A 68 -4.20 2.69 12.86
C GLU A 68 -4.80 1.68 13.87
N PHE A 69 -4.93 0.41 13.51
CA PHE A 69 -5.21 -0.66 14.46
C PHE A 69 -4.29 -1.87 14.26
N ALA A 70 -3.28 -1.78 13.38
CA ALA A 70 -2.47 -2.95 12.99
C ALA A 70 -1.75 -3.63 14.16
N LYS A 71 -1.22 -2.88 15.14
CA LYS A 71 -0.60 -3.48 16.34
C LYS A 71 -1.55 -4.38 17.13
N VAL A 72 -2.84 -4.04 17.13
CA VAL A 72 -3.87 -4.72 17.92
C VAL A 72 -4.61 -5.77 17.08
N LYS A 73 -5.08 -5.40 15.88
CA LYS A 73 -5.94 -6.25 15.03
C LYS A 73 -5.17 -6.96 13.89
N GLU A 74 -3.92 -6.59 13.63
CA GLU A 74 -3.07 -7.20 12.60
C GLU A 74 -1.73 -7.72 13.16
N SER A 75 -1.72 -8.14 14.43
CA SER A 75 -0.51 -8.54 15.17
C SER A 75 0.27 -9.72 14.54
N TYR A 76 -0.33 -10.42 13.58
CA TYR A 76 0.34 -11.39 12.71
C TYR A 76 1.40 -10.77 11.79
N SER A 77 1.46 -9.43 11.70
CA SER A 77 2.53 -8.67 11.05
C SER A 77 3.16 -7.73 12.08
N ALA A 78 4.47 -7.80 12.26
CA ALA A 78 5.13 -6.85 13.14
C ALA A 78 5.08 -5.48 12.49
N CYS A 79 4.83 -4.49 13.34
CA CYS A 79 4.91 -3.08 13.03
C CYS A 79 5.49 -2.35 14.22
N VAL A 80 6.28 -1.33 13.94
CA VAL A 80 6.59 -0.29 14.91
C VAL A 80 5.72 0.91 14.63
N VAL A 81 5.46 1.61 15.71
CA VAL A 81 4.71 2.85 15.74
C VAL A 81 5.68 3.98 15.48
N TYR A 82 5.32 4.88 14.57
CA TYR A 82 5.93 6.20 14.46
C TYR A 82 4.90 7.27 14.88
N GLY A 83 5.32 8.38 15.49
CA GLY A 83 4.38 9.42 15.94
C GLY A 83 3.43 8.98 17.07
N GLY A 84 2.28 9.65 17.19
CA GLY A 84 1.25 9.38 18.21
C GLY A 84 -0.15 9.20 17.61
N ASP A 85 -1.07 8.66 18.43
CA ASP A 85 -2.47 8.29 18.13
C ASP A 85 -3.26 9.35 17.35
N ASP A 86 -3.42 9.15 16.04
CA ASP A 86 -4.31 9.97 15.20
C ASP A 86 -5.60 9.22 14.82
N LYS A 87 -6.67 9.52 15.56
CA LYS A 87 -8.02 8.99 15.29
C LYS A 87 -8.62 9.48 13.97
N ASN A 88 -8.07 10.55 13.41
CA ASN A 88 -8.48 11.14 12.14
C ASN A 88 -7.53 10.76 11.00
N SER A 89 -6.52 9.91 11.24
CA SER A 89 -5.59 9.48 10.21
C SER A 89 -6.34 8.87 9.04
N ILE A 90 -5.87 9.13 7.84
CA ILE A 90 -6.33 8.47 6.63
C ILE A 90 -6.11 6.95 6.69
N MET A 91 -5.20 6.46 7.53
CA MET A 91 -4.93 5.04 7.74
C MET A 91 -5.93 4.35 8.70
N ASN A 92 -6.96 5.04 9.17
CA ASN A 92 -8.09 4.44 9.90
C ASN A 92 -9.14 3.82 8.98
N TYR A 93 -10.10 3.12 9.59
CA TYR A 93 -11.36 2.75 8.96
C TYR A 93 -12.48 3.68 9.38
N TYR A 94 -13.28 4.10 8.40
CA TYR A 94 -14.46 4.92 8.61
C TYR A 94 -15.66 4.24 7.96
N ASP A 95 -16.78 4.23 8.67
CA ASP A 95 -18.07 3.80 8.11
C ASP A 95 -18.57 4.79 7.03
N ASP A 96 -18.18 6.06 7.17
CA ASP A 96 -18.46 7.13 6.23
C ASP A 96 -17.16 7.53 5.50
N LEU A 97 -17.07 7.18 4.21
CA LEU A 97 -15.89 7.45 3.38
C LEU A 97 -15.62 8.93 3.16
N SER A 98 -16.61 9.82 3.37
CA SER A 98 -16.36 11.27 3.26
C SER A 98 -15.39 11.78 4.33
N LYS A 99 -15.15 10.99 5.38
CA LYS A 99 -14.17 11.25 6.45
C LYS A 99 -12.78 10.74 6.12
N LEU A 100 -12.62 9.91 5.09
CA LEU A 100 -11.33 9.38 4.66
C LEU A 100 -10.53 10.50 3.98
N LYS A 101 -9.79 11.28 4.77
CA LYS A 101 -9.02 12.44 4.30
C LYS A 101 -7.65 12.43 4.95
N VAL A 102 -6.65 12.94 4.24
CA VAL A 102 -5.30 13.08 4.79
C VAL A 102 -5.35 14.13 5.90
N SER A 103 -5.07 13.72 7.13
CA SER A 103 -5.01 14.63 8.28
C SER A 103 -3.73 15.46 8.24
N GLU A 104 -3.66 16.52 9.04
CA GLU A 104 -2.41 17.27 9.20
C GLU A 104 -1.35 16.45 9.95
N ASP A 105 -1.77 15.57 10.86
CA ASP A 105 -0.87 14.67 11.58
C ASP A 105 -0.30 13.59 10.66
N ASP A 106 -1.06 13.06 9.69
CA ASP A 106 -0.54 12.18 8.64
C ASP A 106 0.64 12.84 7.89
N LYS A 107 0.45 14.09 7.46
CA LYS A 107 1.48 14.85 6.72
C LYS A 107 2.70 15.15 7.61
N LYS A 108 2.46 15.59 8.85
CA LYS A 108 3.50 15.93 9.82
C LYS A 108 4.34 14.70 10.16
N ASN A 109 3.70 13.61 10.59
CA ASN A 109 4.38 12.39 11.02
C ASN A 109 5.12 11.72 9.84
N LEU A 110 4.53 11.75 8.64
CA LEU A 110 5.22 11.25 7.44
C LEU A 110 6.43 12.11 7.07
N ARG A 111 6.32 13.43 7.16
CA ARG A 111 7.47 14.34 6.95
C ARG A 111 8.57 14.05 7.97
N GLU A 112 8.23 13.99 9.25
CA GLU A 112 9.19 13.69 10.32
C GLU A 112 9.90 12.34 10.10
N LEU A 113 9.17 11.31 9.64
CA LEU A 113 9.76 10.02 9.29
C LEU A 113 10.80 10.15 8.17
N TYR A 114 10.47 10.87 7.11
CA TYR A 114 11.40 11.07 5.98
C TYR A 114 12.59 11.95 6.38
N ASP A 115 12.36 13.00 7.18
CA ASP A 115 13.43 13.83 7.73
C ASP A 115 14.37 13.00 8.61
N TYR A 116 13.82 12.10 9.45
CA TYR A 116 14.61 11.13 10.21
C TYR A 116 15.46 10.25 9.28
N ILE A 117 14.84 9.61 8.27
CA ILE A 117 15.53 8.72 7.33
C ILE A 117 16.72 9.42 6.67
N TYR A 118 16.51 10.64 6.20
CA TYR A 118 17.50 11.40 5.44
C TYR A 118 18.36 12.35 6.29
N SER A 119 18.25 12.30 7.62
CA SER A 119 19.08 13.11 8.53
C SER A 119 20.56 12.71 8.57
N ARG A 120 20.92 11.59 7.92
CA ARG A 120 22.29 11.08 7.84
C ARG A 120 22.64 10.59 6.43
N ASP A 121 23.94 10.48 6.19
CA ASP A 121 24.52 9.83 5.01
C ASP A 121 25.47 8.69 5.47
N PRO A 122 25.16 7.41 5.20
CA PRO A 122 23.98 6.94 4.49
C PRO A 122 22.68 7.14 5.29
N PRO A 123 21.50 7.20 4.62
CA PRO A 123 20.20 7.30 5.27
C PRO A 123 19.98 6.19 6.30
N PHE A 124 19.25 6.49 7.37
CA PHE A 124 18.82 5.46 8.30
C PHE A 124 17.89 4.47 7.61
N ASP A 125 18.19 3.18 7.75
CA ASP A 125 17.36 2.10 7.24
C ASP A 125 16.69 1.29 8.35
N GLU A 126 16.71 1.79 9.59
CA GLU A 126 16.06 1.17 10.75
C GLU A 126 15.38 2.20 11.67
N TYR A 127 14.25 1.82 12.24
CA TYR A 127 13.63 2.51 13.37
C TYR A 127 12.99 1.49 14.32
N GLY A 128 13.27 1.61 15.61
CA GLY A 128 12.70 0.77 16.67
C GLY A 128 12.90 -0.74 16.47
N GLY A 129 14.05 -1.17 15.92
CA GLY A 129 14.34 -2.59 15.64
C GLY A 129 13.75 -3.11 14.32
N PHE A 130 13.15 -2.23 13.49
CA PHE A 130 12.54 -2.60 12.22
C PHE A 130 13.19 -1.87 11.06
N ARG A 131 13.49 -2.64 10.01
CA ARG A 131 14.01 -2.08 8.77
C ARG A 131 12.99 -1.19 8.09
N ILE A 132 13.41 -0.01 7.70
CA ILE A 132 12.67 0.91 6.84
C ILE A 132 12.91 0.48 5.40
N GLN A 133 11.83 0.21 4.67
CA GLN A 133 11.91 -0.11 3.25
C GLN A 133 11.18 0.94 2.43
N LEU A 134 11.96 1.72 1.68
CA LEU A 134 11.41 2.70 0.75
C LEU A 134 10.97 2.01 -0.54
N ILE A 135 9.94 2.56 -1.18
CA ILE A 135 9.55 2.10 -2.51
C ILE A 135 10.67 2.35 -3.50
N ASN A 136 11.20 1.27 -4.08
CA ASN A 136 12.12 1.38 -5.20
C ASN A 136 11.31 1.64 -6.49
N PRO A 137 11.46 2.79 -7.16
CA PRO A 137 10.70 3.09 -8.38
C PRO A 137 11.12 2.24 -9.59
N ASP A 138 12.19 1.45 -9.50
CA ASP A 138 12.70 0.62 -10.60
C ASP A 138 11.60 -0.26 -11.21
N THR A 139 11.49 -0.13 -12.53
CA THR A 139 10.48 -0.79 -13.35
C THR A 139 10.99 -2.01 -14.09
N SER A 140 12.27 -2.36 -13.95
CA SER A 140 12.91 -3.48 -14.65
C SER A 140 12.19 -4.83 -14.50
N GLY A 141 11.41 -5.00 -13.42
CA GLY A 141 10.61 -6.20 -13.15
C GLY A 141 9.12 -6.13 -13.51
N TYR A 142 8.63 -5.05 -14.14
CA TYR A 142 7.27 -5.01 -14.67
C TYR A 142 7.27 -5.66 -16.05
N CYS A 143 6.35 -6.59 -16.29
CA CYS A 143 6.14 -7.13 -17.62
C CYS A 143 5.56 -5.99 -18.50
N THR A 144 6.38 -5.38 -19.34
CA THR A 144 5.93 -4.43 -20.37
C THR A 144 5.24 -5.18 -21.51
N GLN A 145 4.27 -6.05 -21.21
CA GLN A 145 3.27 -6.36 -22.21
C GLN A 145 2.40 -5.12 -22.32
N SER A 146 2.85 -4.20 -23.16
CA SER A 146 2.01 -3.19 -23.81
C SER A 146 0.64 -3.82 -24.07
N VAL A 147 -0.42 -3.09 -23.76
CA VAL A 147 -1.80 -3.41 -24.10
C VAL A 147 -1.87 -3.56 -25.63
N ARG A 148 -1.47 -4.72 -26.15
CA ARG A 148 -1.68 -5.10 -27.53
C ARG A 148 -3.10 -5.64 -27.57
N ARG A 149 -3.96 -4.90 -28.27
CA ARG A 149 -5.25 -5.41 -28.75
C ARG A 149 -5.00 -6.80 -29.36
N GLY A 150 -5.60 -7.81 -28.74
CA GLY A 150 -5.84 -9.15 -29.27
C GLY A 150 -4.64 -9.91 -29.84
N SER A 151 -4.15 -10.92 -29.13
CA SER A 151 -4.17 -12.31 -29.60
C SER A 151 -3.56 -13.25 -28.56
N LEU A 152 -4.26 -14.36 -28.26
CA LEU A 152 -3.81 -15.43 -27.37
C LEU A 152 -2.70 -16.27 -28.00
N LYS A 153 -1.69 -16.62 -27.19
CA LYS A 153 -0.86 -17.86 -27.16
C LYS A 153 0.35 -17.60 -26.24
N ALA A 154 1.02 -18.51 -25.53
CA ALA A 154 0.73 -19.76 -24.84
C ALA A 154 2.00 -20.08 -23.99
N PHE A 155 1.80 -20.75 -22.85
CA PHE A 155 2.65 -21.78 -22.21
C PHE A 155 3.99 -21.50 -21.43
N MET A 156 3.97 -22.06 -20.19
CA MET A 156 4.95 -22.82 -19.38
C MET A 156 6.28 -22.25 -18.84
N GLY A 157 6.52 -22.52 -17.55
CA GLY A 157 7.87 -22.64 -16.94
C GLY A 157 7.91 -22.50 -15.42
N ALA A 158 8.16 -23.60 -14.69
CA ALA A 158 8.17 -23.70 -13.23
C ALA A 158 9.45 -23.14 -12.56
N GLY A 159 9.36 -22.77 -11.27
CA GLY A 159 10.53 -22.44 -10.46
C GLY A 159 10.18 -22.15 -8.99
N THR A 160 10.52 -23.09 -8.12
CA THR A 160 10.33 -23.03 -6.65
C THR A 160 11.24 -21.97 -6.01
N GLN A 161 10.70 -21.08 -5.16
CA GLN A 161 11.50 -20.21 -4.30
C GLN A 161 11.01 -20.22 -2.85
N ARG A 162 11.96 -20.50 -1.95
CA ARG A 162 11.81 -20.56 -0.49
C ARG A 162 11.33 -19.22 0.07
N ARG A 163 10.39 -19.28 1.03
CA ARG A 163 9.79 -18.14 1.75
C ARG A 163 10.81 -17.49 2.70
N LEU A 164 11.13 -16.22 2.48
CA LEU A 164 11.64 -15.32 3.52
C LEU A 164 10.52 -14.36 3.93
N ARG A 165 10.34 -14.18 5.24
CA ARG A 165 9.26 -13.40 5.85
C ARG A 165 9.72 -11.94 6.05
N TYR A 166 8.91 -10.96 5.65
CA TYR A 166 9.15 -9.52 5.85
C TYR A 166 7.91 -8.86 6.52
N ARG A 167 8.11 -7.80 7.34
CA ARG A 167 7.12 -7.13 8.24
C ARG A 167 7.35 -5.59 8.27
N TRP A 168 6.35 -4.78 8.68
CA TRP A 168 6.01 -3.43 8.14
C TRP A 168 5.53 -2.41 9.20
N MET A 169 5.83 -1.10 9.08
CA MET A 169 5.51 -0.02 10.06
C MET A 169 4.06 0.51 10.04
N ARG A 170 3.66 1.22 11.10
CA ARG A 170 2.33 1.83 11.32
C ARG A 170 2.50 3.18 12.04
N PHE A 171 1.56 4.11 11.90
CA PHE A 171 1.44 5.23 12.84
C PHE A 171 0.77 4.75 14.15
N ARG A 172 0.83 5.51 15.26
CA ARG A 172 0.07 5.15 16.47
C ARG A 172 -1.30 5.76 16.38
#